data_AF-A0A016W467-F1
#
_entry.id   AF-A0A016W467-F1
#
_cell.length_a   1.000
_cell.length_b   1.000
_cell.length_c   1.000
_cell.angle_alpha   90.00
_cell.angle_beta   90.00
_cell.angle_gamma   90.00
#
_symmetry.space_group_name_H-M   'P 1'
#
loop_
_entity.id
_entity.type
_entity.pdbx_description
1 polymer ?
#
loop_
_entity_poly.entity_id
_entity_poly.type
_entity_poly.pdbx_seq_one_letter_code
_entity_poly.pdbx_strand_id
1 'polypeptide(L)'
;MIFLFSLFIGVLFFLQRGAADHHEQALEGCRNIGKTGFEDEGYRAFLYAVIAMTAGYGPELNYYCQREKEAVTWETKDQVTPPEGTTLLEYSPADWREKYGIKKYYYEFLLDAGKILGKELKEAPANKTTIGCKFDDYKKKKILCFSL
;
A
#
# COMPACT_ATOMS: atom_id res chain seq x y z
N MET A 1 23.35 30.25 -25.92
CA MET A 1 23.10 29.44 -24.69
C MET A 1 21.72 29.73 -24.08
N ILE A 2 20.65 29.76 -24.89
CA ILE A 2 19.27 30.08 -24.42
C ILE A 2 18.30 28.90 -24.63
N PHE A 3 18.66 27.93 -25.47
CA PHE A 3 17.80 26.79 -25.82
C PHE A 3 17.84 25.60 -24.85
N LEU A 4 18.75 25.59 -23.86
CA LEU A 4 18.83 24.52 -22.85
C LEU A 4 17.96 24.81 -21.62
N PHE A 5 17.63 26.08 -21.35
CA PHE A 5 16.80 26.48 -20.22
C PHE A 5 15.31 26.22 -20.44
N SER A 6 14.83 26.30 -21.69
CA SER A 6 13.44 26.00 -22.04
C SER A 6 13.11 24.51 -21.91
N LEU A 7 14.09 23.62 -22.15
CA LEU A 7 13.92 22.18 -21.96
C LEU A 7 13.77 21.81 -20.48
N PHE A 8 14.55 22.45 -19.60
CA PHE A 8 14.49 22.23 -18.16
C PHE A 8 13.17 22.69 -17.53
N ILE A 9 12.61 23.82 -17.98
CA ILE A 9 11.32 24.31 -17.50
C ILE A 9 10.18 23.39 -17.98
N GLY A 10 10.24 22.90 -19.23
CA GLY A 10 9.26 21.95 -19.76
C GLY A 10 9.23 20.63 -18.98
N VAL A 11 10.39 20.05 -18.68
CA VAL A 11 10.47 18.80 -17.89
C VAL A 11 9.97 18.98 -16.45
N LEU A 12 10.27 20.11 -15.81
CA LEU A 12 9.77 20.41 -14.46
C LEU A 12 8.25 20.65 -14.42
N PHE A 13 7.67 21.28 -15.44
CA PHE A 13 6.22 21.49 -15.53
C PHE A 13 5.46 20.19 -15.81
N PHE A 14 6.00 19.29 -16.64
CA PHE A 14 5.40 17.98 -16.87
C PHE A 14 5.51 17.05 -15.64
N LEU A 15 6.56 17.18 -14.83
CA LEU A 15 6.67 16.47 -13.55
C LEU A 15 5.60 16.91 -12.53
N GLN A 16 5.24 18.20 -12.49
CA GLN A 16 4.24 18.70 -11.55
C GLN A 16 2.80 18.39 -11.98
N ARG A 17 2.52 18.31 -13.29
CA ARG A 17 1.13 18.13 -13.78
C ARG A 17 0.70 16.68 -13.99
N GLY A 18 1.64 15.72 -13.97
CA GLY A 18 1.33 14.29 -14.04
C GLY A 18 1.21 13.59 -12.68
N ALA A 19 1.63 14.24 -11.59
CA ALA A 19 1.72 13.60 -10.27
C ALA A 19 0.57 13.94 -9.31
N ALA A 20 -0.17 15.03 -9.54
CA ALA A 20 -1.17 15.53 -8.60
C ALA A 20 -2.53 14.81 -8.71
N ASP A 21 -3.10 14.66 -9.91
CA ASP A 21 -4.54 14.37 -10.01
C ASP A 21 -4.98 12.92 -9.76
N HIS A 22 -4.06 11.93 -9.78
CA HIS A 22 -4.41 10.53 -9.46
C HIS A 22 -3.72 9.99 -8.21
N HIS A 23 -2.58 10.56 -7.80
CA HIS A 23 -1.84 10.10 -6.62
C HIS A 23 -2.16 10.89 -5.34
N GLU A 24 -2.55 12.17 -5.42
CA GLU A 24 -2.96 12.92 -4.22
C GLU A 24 -4.30 12.43 -3.66
N GLN A 25 -5.25 12.04 -4.50
CA GLN A 25 -6.51 11.39 -4.06
C GLN A 25 -6.29 10.02 -3.41
N ALA A 26 -5.19 9.33 -3.72
CA ALA A 26 -4.80 8.08 -3.07
C ALA A 26 -4.19 8.29 -1.67
N LEU A 27 -3.90 9.53 -1.26
CA LEU A 27 -3.28 9.83 0.05
C LEU A 27 -4.16 10.74 0.92
N GLU A 28 -5.00 11.59 0.32
CA GLU A 28 -5.99 12.39 1.01
C GLU A 28 -7.23 11.56 1.41
N GLY A 29 -7.33 11.21 2.70
CA GLY A 29 -8.57 10.68 3.27
C GLY A 29 -8.38 9.79 4.49
N CYS A 30 -7.21 9.17 4.61
CA CYS A 30 -6.91 8.22 5.68
C CYS A 30 -6.10 8.79 6.85
N ARG A 31 -5.64 10.05 6.76
CA ARG A 31 -4.93 10.75 7.85
C ARG A 31 -5.70 10.78 9.17
N ASN A 32 -7.03 10.68 9.14
CA ASN A 32 -7.91 10.72 10.31
C ASN A 32 -8.28 9.35 10.89
N ILE A 33 -7.71 8.22 10.40
CA ILE A 33 -7.95 6.89 11.00
C ILE A 33 -7.09 6.67 12.27
N GLY A 34 -6.56 7.75 12.86
CA GLY A 34 -5.81 7.74 14.11
C GLY A 34 -4.45 7.05 14.01
N LYS A 35 -3.75 6.95 15.15
CA LYS A 35 -2.44 6.27 15.37
C LYS A 35 -2.44 4.75 15.08
N THR A 36 -3.41 4.31 14.29
CA THR A 36 -3.84 2.95 14.10
C THR A 36 -3.84 2.56 12.62
N GLY A 37 -3.56 3.46 11.67
CA GLY A 37 -3.32 3.16 10.24
C GLY A 37 -1.83 3.06 9.89
N PHE A 38 -1.47 3.07 8.60
CA PHE A 38 -0.09 3.34 8.18
C PHE A 38 0.21 4.83 8.47
N GLU A 39 0.95 5.13 9.55
CA GLU A 39 1.28 6.52 9.89
C GLU A 39 2.24 7.17 8.87
N ASP A 40 3.08 6.36 8.21
CA ASP A 40 4.04 6.82 7.21
C ASP A 40 3.47 6.68 5.79
N GLU A 41 3.24 7.81 5.13
CA GLU A 41 2.69 7.87 3.77
C GLU A 41 3.63 7.26 2.73
N GLY A 42 4.95 7.31 2.96
CA GLY A 42 5.98 6.76 2.09
C GLY A 42 6.05 5.24 2.14
N TYR A 43 5.97 4.64 3.33
CA TYR A 43 5.88 3.18 3.47
C TYR A 43 4.60 2.62 2.86
N ARG A 44 3.49 3.33 3.03
CA ARG A 44 2.21 3.00 2.42
C ARG A 44 2.30 3.02 0.89
N ALA A 45 2.80 4.11 0.31
CA ALA A 45 2.98 4.24 -1.14
C ALA A 45 3.93 3.17 -1.70
N PHE A 46 5.02 2.88 -0.99
CA PHE A 46 5.97 1.84 -1.39
C PHE A 46 5.32 0.44 -1.42
N LEU A 47 4.59 0.06 -0.37
CA LEU A 47 3.89 -1.23 -0.34
C LEU A 47 2.90 -1.35 -1.50
N TYR A 48 2.07 -0.33 -1.75
CA TYR A 48 1.10 -0.36 -2.84
C TYR A 48 1.74 -0.47 -4.20
N ALA A 49 2.82 0.26 -4.46
CA ALA A 49 3.56 0.16 -5.70
C ALA A 49 4.05 -1.28 -5.94
N VAL A 50 4.60 -1.94 -4.91
CA VAL A 50 5.08 -3.33 -5.04
C VAL A 50 3.93 -4.31 -5.29
N ILE A 51 2.79 -4.16 -4.59
CA ILE A 51 1.59 -5.00 -4.80
C ILE A 51 1.08 -4.83 -6.23
N ALA A 52 0.86 -3.59 -6.68
CA ALA A 52 0.34 -3.27 -8.01
C ALA A 52 1.22 -3.83 -9.13
N MET A 53 2.54 -3.64 -9.02
CA MET A 53 3.51 -4.18 -9.97
C MET A 53 3.49 -5.72 -9.99
N THR A 54 3.45 -6.36 -8.82
CA THR A 54 3.52 -7.83 -8.73
C THR A 54 2.23 -8.49 -9.20
N ALA A 55 1.09 -7.87 -8.89
CA ALA A 55 -0.21 -8.37 -9.28
C ALA A 55 -0.51 -8.20 -10.78
N GLY A 56 0.19 -7.27 -11.44
CA GLY A 56 0.04 -7.00 -12.88
C GLY A 56 -1.09 -6.02 -13.22
N TYR A 57 -1.64 -5.31 -12.23
CA TYR A 57 -2.66 -4.28 -12.43
C TYR A 57 -2.09 -2.94 -12.91
N GLY A 58 -0.76 -2.78 -12.98
CA GLY A 58 -0.15 -1.51 -13.39
C GLY A 58 -0.65 -0.33 -12.52
N PRO A 59 -0.94 0.84 -13.09
CA PRO A 59 -1.51 1.97 -12.35
C PRO A 59 -3.01 1.82 -12.03
N GLU A 60 -3.66 0.72 -12.39
CA GLU A 60 -5.11 0.54 -12.23
C GLU A 60 -5.52 0.09 -10.82
N LEU A 61 -4.56 -0.38 -10.00
CA LEU A 61 -4.83 -0.72 -8.61
C LEU A 61 -5.04 0.57 -7.80
N ASN A 62 -6.28 0.85 -7.45
CA ASN A 62 -6.67 2.03 -6.70
C ASN A 62 -6.56 1.77 -5.20
N TYR A 63 -5.99 2.74 -4.49
CA TYR A 63 -6.09 2.76 -3.04
C TYR A 63 -7.44 3.31 -2.60
N TYR A 64 -8.05 2.67 -1.59
CA TYR A 64 -9.34 3.11 -1.06
C TYR A 64 -9.37 3.11 0.45
N CYS A 65 -9.63 4.30 0.98
CA CYS A 65 -9.52 4.55 2.41
C CYS A 65 -10.48 3.70 3.25
N GLN A 66 -11.64 3.33 2.70
CA GLN A 66 -12.57 2.42 3.36
C GLN A 66 -11.98 1.03 3.58
N ARG A 67 -11.16 0.52 2.63
CA ARG A 67 -10.48 -0.78 2.79
C ARG A 67 -9.41 -0.72 3.89
N GLU A 68 -8.70 0.40 4.02
CA GLU A 68 -7.75 0.59 5.12
C GLU A 68 -8.48 0.63 6.48
N LYS A 69 -9.63 1.30 6.59
CA LYS A 69 -10.47 1.27 7.81
C LYS A 69 -10.94 -0.13 8.17
N GLU A 70 -11.30 -0.93 7.17
CA GLU A 70 -11.67 -2.34 7.36
C GLU A 70 -10.48 -3.14 7.89
N ALA A 71 -9.29 -2.96 7.33
CA ALA A 71 -8.05 -3.57 7.82
C ALA A 71 -7.75 -3.22 9.28
N VAL A 72 -7.88 -1.94 9.66
CA VAL A 72 -7.71 -1.48 11.05
C VAL A 72 -8.76 -2.09 11.98
N THR A 73 -10.02 -2.12 11.54
CA THR A 73 -11.13 -2.68 12.33
C THR A 73 -10.95 -4.17 12.56
N TRP A 74 -10.48 -4.89 11.53
CA TRP A 74 -10.22 -6.32 11.56
C TRP A 74 -9.10 -6.73 12.50
N GLU A 75 -8.03 -5.93 12.55
CA GLU A 75 -6.92 -6.18 13.47
C GLU A 75 -7.31 -5.94 14.93
N THR A 76 -8.24 -5.01 15.17
CA THR A 76 -8.65 -4.59 16.52
C THR A 76 -9.85 -5.35 17.08
N LYS A 77 -10.69 -5.90 16.22
CA LYS A 77 -11.83 -6.73 16.58
C LYS A 77 -11.56 -8.12 16.03
N ASP A 78 -11.55 -9.15 16.86
CA ASP A 78 -11.44 -10.57 16.48
C ASP A 78 -12.68 -11.06 15.68
N GLN A 79 -13.14 -10.30 14.68
CA GLN A 79 -14.15 -10.73 13.73
C GLN A 79 -13.51 -11.75 12.78
N VAL A 80 -14.26 -12.79 12.40
CA VAL A 80 -13.74 -13.97 11.72
C VAL A 80 -14.12 -14.03 10.23
N THR A 81 -15.17 -13.33 9.81
CA THR A 81 -15.59 -13.19 8.40
C THR A 81 -15.30 -11.81 7.77
N PRO A 82 -14.46 -11.71 6.72
CA PRO A 82 -14.24 -10.48 5.95
C PRO A 82 -15.55 -9.83 5.49
N PRO A 83 -15.65 -8.49 5.34
CA PRO A 83 -16.82 -7.85 4.76
C PRO A 83 -17.19 -8.47 3.40
N GLU A 84 -18.48 -8.52 3.10
CA GLU A 84 -18.97 -9.12 1.86
C GLU A 84 -18.31 -8.48 0.63
N GLY A 85 -17.97 -9.32 -0.36
CA GLY A 85 -17.31 -8.89 -1.57
C GLY A 85 -15.82 -8.57 -1.39
N THR A 86 -15.24 -8.73 -0.20
CA THR A 86 -13.81 -8.46 0.00
C THR A 86 -12.96 -9.71 0.02
N THR A 87 -11.71 -9.56 -0.40
CA THR A 87 -10.65 -10.55 -0.18
C THR A 87 -9.73 -10.03 0.91
N LEU A 88 -9.46 -10.89 1.89
CA LEU A 88 -8.48 -10.63 2.94
C LEU A 88 -7.12 -11.16 2.50
N LEU A 89 -6.12 -10.30 2.45
CA LEU A 89 -4.74 -10.64 2.16
C LEU A 89 -3.91 -10.40 3.43
N GLU A 90 -3.08 -11.37 3.82
CA GLU A 90 -2.33 -11.30 5.07
C GLU A 90 -0.89 -11.72 4.87
N TYR A 91 0.03 -10.90 5.37
CA TYR A 91 1.43 -11.24 5.47
C TYR A 91 1.93 -11.10 6.91
N SER A 92 2.34 -12.22 7.49
CA SER A 92 2.99 -12.29 8.81
C SER A 92 4.12 -13.32 8.78
N PRO A 93 5.39 -12.90 8.70
CA PRO A 93 6.52 -13.83 8.70
C PRO A 93 6.77 -14.39 10.11
N ALA A 94 6.97 -15.71 10.20
CA ALA A 94 7.23 -16.41 11.46
C ALA A 94 8.46 -15.86 12.21
N ASP A 95 9.56 -15.61 11.49
CA ASP A 95 10.86 -15.24 12.08
C ASP A 95 11.29 -13.82 11.70
N TRP A 96 10.36 -12.87 11.71
CA TRP A 96 10.60 -11.50 11.20
C TRP A 96 11.80 -10.79 11.85
N ARG A 97 12.05 -11.03 13.15
CA ARG A 97 13.17 -10.42 13.88
C ARG A 97 14.52 -10.94 13.41
N GLU A 98 14.59 -12.23 13.06
CA GLU A 98 15.80 -12.88 12.56
C GLU A 98 16.09 -12.41 11.12
N LYS A 99 15.05 -12.31 10.29
CA LYS A 99 15.17 -11.93 8.88
C LYS A 99 15.44 -10.43 8.66
N TYR A 100 14.83 -9.54 9.45
CA TYR A 100 14.84 -8.08 9.18
C TYR A 100 15.44 -7.22 10.30
N GLY A 101 15.83 -7.82 11.43
CA GLY A 101 16.39 -7.10 12.57
C GLY A 101 15.44 -6.09 13.23
N ILE A 102 15.88 -5.48 14.33
CA ILE A 102 15.01 -4.65 15.20
C ILE A 102 14.83 -3.21 14.69
N LYS A 103 15.70 -2.70 13.81
CA LYS A 103 15.72 -1.26 13.49
C LYS A 103 16.06 -0.82 12.05
N LYS A 104 16.34 -1.71 11.08
CA LYS A 104 16.95 -1.24 9.82
C LYS A 104 16.35 -1.66 8.48
N TYR A 105 15.42 -2.61 8.40
CA TYR A 105 15.00 -3.13 7.09
C TYR A 105 13.50 -3.07 6.85
N TYR A 106 12.89 -1.91 7.15
CA TYR A 106 11.47 -1.65 6.88
C TYR A 106 11.12 -1.84 5.40
N TYR A 107 11.93 -1.33 4.48
CA TYR A 107 11.69 -1.47 3.04
C TYR A 107 11.85 -2.90 2.53
N GLU A 108 12.75 -3.71 3.09
CA GLU A 108 12.89 -5.12 2.68
C GLU A 108 11.69 -5.94 3.13
N PHE A 109 11.22 -5.71 4.36
CA PHE A 109 9.98 -6.30 4.85
C PHE A 109 8.79 -5.90 3.97
N LEU A 110 8.64 -4.61 3.66
CA LEU A 110 7.56 -4.11 2.80
C LEU A 110 7.66 -4.65 1.37
N LEU A 111 8.88 -4.84 0.86
CA LEU A 111 9.12 -5.40 -0.47
C LEU A 111 8.72 -6.88 -0.53
N ASP A 112 9.09 -7.67 0.48
CA ASP A 112 8.71 -9.08 0.57
C ASP A 112 7.19 -9.23 0.74
N ALA A 113 6.62 -8.43 1.66
CA ALA A 113 5.18 -8.36 1.88
C ALA A 113 4.44 -8.01 0.59
N GLY A 114 4.85 -6.93 -0.09
CA GLY A 114 4.19 -6.48 -1.31
C GLY A 114 4.25 -7.51 -2.43
N LYS A 115 5.36 -8.26 -2.55
CA LYS A 115 5.47 -9.34 -3.54
C LYS A 115 4.53 -10.50 -3.22
N ILE A 116 4.41 -10.89 -1.95
CA ILE A 116 3.53 -11.99 -1.55
C ILE A 116 2.07 -11.59 -1.71
N LEU A 117 1.69 -10.44 -1.14
CA LEU A 117 0.34 -9.91 -1.23
C LEU A 117 -0.08 -9.63 -2.69
N GLY A 118 0.85 -9.16 -3.53
CA GLY A 118 0.59 -8.98 -4.96
C GLY A 118 0.38 -10.30 -5.72
N LYS A 119 1.08 -11.38 -5.35
CA LYS A 119 0.81 -12.70 -5.93
C LYS A 119 -0.56 -13.23 -5.50
N GLU A 120 -0.90 -13.11 -4.22
CA GLU A 120 -2.22 -13.49 -3.72
C GLU A 120 -3.34 -12.70 -4.42
N LEU A 121 -3.15 -11.39 -4.59
CA LEU A 121 -4.11 -10.54 -5.30
C LEU A 121 -4.22 -10.90 -6.80
N LYS A 122 -3.14 -11.35 -7.42
CA LYS A 122 -3.15 -11.83 -8.82
C LYS A 122 -3.98 -13.11 -8.99
N GLU A 123 -3.98 -13.95 -7.97
CA GLU A 123 -4.73 -15.21 -7.94
C GLU A 123 -6.19 -15.00 -7.50
N ALA A 124 -6.50 -13.84 -6.90
CA ALA A 124 -7.85 -13.41 -6.58
C ALA A 124 -8.67 -13.07 -7.84
N PRO A 125 -10.02 -12.99 -7.75
CA PRO A 125 -10.87 -12.65 -8.89
C PRO A 125 -10.46 -11.33 -9.58
N ALA A 126 -10.48 -11.30 -10.92
CA ALA A 126 -9.90 -10.22 -11.74
C ALA A 126 -10.51 -8.81 -11.55
N ASN A 127 -11.59 -8.68 -10.76
CA ASN A 127 -12.23 -7.41 -10.46
C ASN A 127 -11.71 -6.74 -9.18
N LYS A 128 -10.67 -7.30 -8.54
CA LYS A 128 -10.08 -6.73 -7.32
C LYS A 128 -9.15 -5.55 -7.60
N THR A 129 -9.71 -4.43 -8.07
CA THR A 129 -8.94 -3.23 -8.45
C THR A 129 -8.80 -2.22 -7.33
N THR A 130 -9.35 -2.52 -6.16
CA THR A 130 -9.32 -1.60 -5.02
C THR A 130 -8.65 -2.24 -3.82
N ILE A 131 -7.70 -1.58 -3.16
CA ILE A 131 -6.98 -2.11 -1.99
C ILE A 131 -6.84 -1.08 -0.87
N GLY A 132 -6.75 -1.55 0.37
CA GLY A 132 -6.27 -0.77 1.51
C GLY A 132 -5.67 -1.66 2.57
N CYS A 133 -4.50 -1.27 3.08
CA CYS A 133 -3.69 -2.07 3.98
C CYS A 133 -3.47 -1.39 5.34
N LYS A 134 -3.37 -2.21 6.38
CA LYS A 134 -2.88 -1.85 7.71
C LYS A 134 -1.58 -2.60 7.98
N PHE A 135 -0.61 -1.90 8.58
CA PHE A 135 0.62 -2.45 9.10
C PHE A 135 0.74 -2.24 10.61
N ASP A 136 0.93 -3.31 11.37
CA ASP A 136 1.34 -3.27 12.78
C ASP A 136 2.86 -3.28 12.87
N ASP A 137 3.42 -2.10 13.14
CA ASP A 137 4.84 -1.88 13.32
C ASP A 137 5.34 -2.23 14.73
N TYR A 138 4.46 -2.42 15.71
CA TYR A 138 4.81 -2.54 17.13
C TYR A 138 4.92 -3.98 17.63
N LYS A 139 4.03 -4.91 17.25
CA LYS A 139 4.00 -6.24 17.88
C LYS A 139 4.31 -7.39 16.94
N LYS A 140 3.73 -7.43 15.73
CA LYS A 140 3.81 -8.63 14.87
C LYS A 140 4.49 -8.43 13.52
N LYS A 141 4.82 -7.20 13.12
CA LYS A 141 5.23 -6.89 11.72
C LYS A 141 4.32 -7.64 10.76
N LYS A 142 3.02 -7.41 10.93
CA LYS A 142 1.96 -8.00 10.13
C LYS A 142 1.42 -6.93 9.20
N ILE A 143 1.18 -7.29 7.96
CA ILE A 143 0.42 -6.48 7.02
C ILE A 143 -0.89 -7.21 6.73
N LEU A 144 -1.99 -6.47 6.85
CA LEU A 144 -3.32 -6.94 6.54
C LEU A 144 -3.91 -6.02 5.46
N CYS A 145 -4.34 -6.56 4.34
CA CYS A 145 -4.97 -5.80 3.27
C CYS A 145 -6.35 -6.34 2.96
N PHE A 146 -7.27 -5.42 2.67
CA PHE A 146 -8.57 -5.74 2.09
C PHE A 146 -8.59 -5.30 0.64
N SER A 147 -9.05 -6.17 -0.25
CA SER A 147 -9.30 -5.82 -1.65
C SER A 147 -10.74 -6.06 -2.07
N LEU A 148 -11.27 -5.20 -2.94
CA LEU A 148 -12.63 -5.28 -3.52
C LEU A 148 -12.57 -5.33 -5.03
#